data_AF-Q87CM2-F1
#
_entry.id   AF-Q87CM2-F1
#
_cell.length_a   1.000
_cell.length_b   1.000
_cell.length_c   1.000
_cell.angle_alpha   90.00
_cell.angle_beta   90.00
_cell.angle_gamma   90.00
#
_symmetry.space_group_name_H-M   'P 1'
#
loop_
_entity.id
_entity.type
_entity.pdbx_description
1 polymer ?
#
loop_
_entity_poly.entity_id
_entity_poly.type
_entity_poly.pdbx_seq_one_letter_code
_entity_poly.pdbx_strand_id
1 'polypeptide(L)'
;MVNVSITTDYSRMLFMRNTKSTLKIAIIGYGSQGRAHALNLRDSGFDIIVGLRPGGATEAKAQADGFTVQSPDQAAKHADLVAVLTPDMVQKKLYEEVLAPNIKQGACLLFAHGLNVHYSLITPRSDLDVVLVAPKGPGALVRREYEIGRGVPCIYAVHQDLSSHAEQLALTYAGGLGGARANIIKTTFKEETETDLFGEQAVLCGGVSSLVQAGFETLVEAGYQPEIAYYEVLHELKLIVDLFYEGGITRMLEFVSETAQYGDYVSGPRVIDRSTKERMKAVLKDIQDGTFTKHWIAEYQAGLPNYKKYKQADLEHPIEKVGKQLRAKMVWLNSEKTNDTTHPMSSKVV
;
A
#
# COMPACT_ATOMS: atom_id res chain seq x y z
N MET A 1 -24.01 24.32 3.56
CA MET A 1 -22.83 24.88 4.25
C MET A 1 -22.77 24.29 5.65
N VAL A 2 -22.04 23.19 5.84
CA VAL A 2 -21.62 22.80 7.19
C VAL A 2 -20.26 23.43 7.38
N ASN A 3 -20.25 24.55 8.11
CA ASN A 3 -19.02 25.23 8.50
C ASN A 3 -18.36 24.32 9.56
N VAL A 4 -17.42 23.48 9.13
CA VAL A 4 -16.54 22.78 10.07
C VAL A 4 -15.66 23.85 10.68
N SER A 5 -15.99 24.22 11.92
CA SER A 5 -15.33 25.29 12.65
C SER A 5 -13.83 24.99 12.79
N ILE A 6 -13.00 25.99 12.50
CA ILE A 6 -11.54 25.99 12.73
C ILE A 6 -11.21 26.05 14.24
N THR A 7 -12.13 25.61 15.10
CA THR A 7 -11.86 25.30 16.50
C THR A 7 -11.37 23.86 16.61
N THR A 8 -10.38 23.49 15.80
CA THR A 8 -9.57 22.29 15.97
C THR A 8 -8.76 22.49 17.25
N ASP A 9 -9.44 22.21 18.35
CA ASP A 9 -9.03 22.03 19.74
C ASP A 9 -7.53 22.29 20.00
N TYR A 10 -7.24 23.42 20.66
CA TYR A 10 -5.90 23.83 21.09
C TYR A 10 -5.17 22.68 21.83
N SER A 11 -5.93 21.84 22.53
CA SER A 11 -5.46 20.63 23.23
C SER A 11 -4.85 19.60 22.28
N ARG A 12 -5.46 19.38 21.09
CA ARG A 12 -4.92 18.49 20.05
C ARG A 12 -3.63 19.04 19.45
N MET A 13 -3.54 20.36 19.23
CA MET A 13 -2.31 21.00 18.74
C MET A 13 -1.17 20.95 19.77
N LEU A 14 -1.46 21.24 21.04
CA LEU A 14 -0.50 21.15 22.14
C LEU A 14 -0.01 19.71 22.33
N PHE A 15 -0.91 18.73 22.31
CA PHE A 15 -0.55 17.32 22.36
C PHE A 15 0.33 16.94 21.17
N MET A 16 -0.06 17.26 19.92
CA MET A 16 0.76 16.97 18.73
C MET A 16 2.15 17.64 18.78
N ARG A 17 2.28 18.85 19.33
CA ARG A 17 3.60 19.49 19.51
C ARG A 17 4.43 18.82 20.59
N ASN A 18 3.82 18.45 21.72
CA ASN A 18 4.52 17.81 22.84
C ASN A 18 4.87 16.34 22.58
N THR A 19 4.09 15.63 21.76
CA THR A 19 4.34 14.21 21.45
C THR A 19 5.39 13.99 20.37
N LYS A 20 5.49 14.89 19.37
CA LYS A 20 6.43 14.71 18.23
C LYS A 20 7.87 14.44 18.67
N SER A 21 8.37 15.16 19.67
CA SER A 21 9.76 15.00 20.14
C SER A 21 9.97 13.86 21.15
N THR A 22 8.89 13.30 21.69
CA THR A 22 8.97 12.33 22.81
C THR A 22 8.53 10.92 22.45
N LEU A 23 7.72 10.75 21.38
CA LEU A 23 7.21 9.45 20.96
C LEU A 23 8.27 8.65 20.20
N LYS A 24 8.76 7.57 20.80
CA LYS A 24 9.65 6.61 20.15
C LYS A 24 8.84 5.62 19.31
N ILE A 25 9.08 5.59 18.01
CA ILE A 25 8.37 4.72 17.07
C ILE A 25 9.31 3.65 16.55
N ALA A 26 8.95 2.38 16.75
CA ALA A 26 9.59 1.26 16.08
C ALA A 26 8.85 0.90 14.79
N ILE A 27 9.57 0.93 13.67
CA ILE A 27 9.09 0.44 12.37
C ILE A 27 9.60 -0.98 12.17
N ILE A 28 8.70 -1.96 12.23
CA ILE A 28 9.05 -3.39 12.08
C ILE A 28 8.86 -3.80 10.62
N GLY A 29 9.96 -4.03 9.93
CA GLY A 29 9.97 -4.29 8.49
C GLY A 29 10.25 -3.04 7.66
N TYR A 30 11.03 -3.22 6.59
CA TYR A 30 11.54 -2.12 5.76
C TYR A 30 11.35 -2.42 4.27
N GLY A 31 10.17 -2.97 3.96
CA GLY A 31 9.68 -3.14 2.58
C GLY A 31 9.14 -1.82 2.01
N SER A 32 8.21 -1.92 1.06
CA SER A 32 7.60 -0.76 0.39
C SER A 32 7.00 0.25 1.39
N GLN A 33 6.03 -0.17 2.21
CA GLN A 33 5.42 0.72 3.21
C GLN A 33 6.37 1.05 4.36
N GLY A 34 7.11 0.05 4.86
CA GLY A 34 8.06 0.22 5.96
C GLY A 34 9.06 1.36 5.75
N ARG A 35 9.70 1.38 4.57
CA ARG A 35 10.63 2.45 4.19
C ARG A 35 9.94 3.81 4.10
N ALA A 36 8.78 3.88 3.44
CA ALA A 36 8.04 5.12 3.25
C ALA A 36 7.60 5.72 4.59
N HIS A 37 7.07 4.89 5.50
CA HIS A 37 6.67 5.32 6.83
C HIS A 37 7.86 5.82 7.63
N ALA A 38 8.95 5.06 7.69
CA ALA A 38 10.15 5.45 8.42
C ALA A 38 10.69 6.81 7.95
N LEU A 39 10.87 6.99 6.64
CA LEU A 39 11.37 8.23 6.06
C LEU A 39 10.45 9.42 6.32
N ASN A 40 9.14 9.27 6.06
CA ASN A 40 8.19 10.36 6.23
C ASN A 40 8.02 10.77 7.71
N LEU A 41 8.02 9.79 8.63
CA LEU A 41 7.91 10.08 10.05
C LEU A 41 9.18 10.76 10.58
N ARG A 42 10.37 10.28 10.19
CA ARG A 42 11.63 10.95 10.54
C ARG A 42 11.65 12.40 10.05
N ASP A 43 11.30 12.63 8.79
CA ASP A 43 11.27 13.96 8.19
C ASP A 43 10.16 14.84 8.83
N SER A 44 9.14 14.23 9.43
CA SER A 44 8.11 14.90 10.24
C SER A 44 8.53 15.16 11.71
N GLY A 45 9.75 14.75 12.09
CA GLY A 45 10.36 15.02 13.40
C GLY A 45 10.18 13.94 14.47
N PHE A 46 9.73 12.74 14.11
CA PHE A 46 9.59 11.62 15.06
C PHE A 46 10.92 10.87 15.25
N ASP A 47 11.13 10.32 16.45
CA ASP A 47 12.26 9.42 16.75
C ASP A 47 11.95 8.00 16.25
N ILE A 48 12.66 7.58 15.19
CA ILE A 48 12.41 6.33 14.48
C ILE A 48 13.54 5.34 14.70
N ILE A 49 13.18 4.15 15.14
CA ILE A 49 14.05 2.97 15.12
C ILE A 49 13.48 1.90 14.18
N VAL A 50 14.35 1.25 13.41
CA VAL A 50 13.95 0.24 12.43
C VAL A 50 14.27 -1.15 12.96
N GLY A 51 13.25 -1.99 13.09
CA GLY A 51 13.36 -3.38 13.54
C GLY A 51 13.43 -4.36 12.37
N LEU A 52 14.59 -5.00 12.18
CA LEU A 52 14.84 -5.93 11.06
C LEU A 52 15.60 -7.17 11.52
N ARG A 53 15.40 -8.28 10.79
CA ARG A 53 16.27 -9.46 10.96
C ARG A 53 17.70 -9.10 10.51
N PRO A 54 18.74 -9.46 11.28
CA PRO A 54 20.12 -9.15 10.94
C PRO A 54 20.58 -9.87 9.66
N GLY A 55 21.52 -9.25 8.94
CA GLY A 55 22.17 -9.76 7.74
C GLY A 55 21.37 -9.61 6.44
N GLY A 56 20.24 -8.90 6.45
CA GLY A 56 19.34 -8.79 5.28
C GLY A 56 19.63 -7.59 4.38
N ALA A 57 19.25 -7.67 3.09
CA ALA A 57 19.35 -6.54 2.15
C ALA A 57 18.58 -5.28 2.63
N THR A 58 17.48 -5.46 3.37
CA THR A 58 16.71 -4.35 3.94
C THR A 58 17.43 -3.65 5.09
N GLU A 59 18.30 -4.34 5.83
CA GLU A 59 19.11 -3.73 6.90
C GLU A 59 20.13 -2.77 6.31
N ALA A 60 20.87 -3.22 5.30
CA ALA A 60 21.82 -2.36 4.58
C ALA A 60 21.11 -1.14 3.97
N LYS A 61 19.90 -1.33 3.42
CA LYS A 61 19.09 -0.23 2.89
C LYS A 61 18.67 0.77 3.97
N ALA A 62 18.20 0.30 5.12
CA ALA A 62 17.80 1.17 6.23
C ALA A 62 18.99 1.95 6.82
N GLN A 63 20.16 1.32 6.93
CA GLN A 63 21.39 1.98 7.35
C GLN A 63 21.85 3.03 6.34
N ALA A 64 21.77 2.73 5.04
CA ALA A 64 22.08 3.69 3.97
C ALA A 64 21.12 4.88 3.95
N ASP A 65 19.85 4.67 4.30
CA ASP A 65 18.87 5.74 4.49
C ASP A 65 19.09 6.53 5.81
N GLY A 66 20.03 6.11 6.66
CA GLY A 66 20.45 6.81 7.88
C GLY A 66 19.71 6.40 9.17
N PHE A 67 19.05 5.24 9.19
CA PHE A 67 18.34 4.76 10.39
C PHE A 67 19.21 3.92 11.31
N THR A 68 18.95 4.04 12.62
CA THR A 68 19.37 3.04 13.61
C THR A 68 18.57 1.76 13.37
N VAL A 69 19.27 0.64 13.16
CA VAL A 69 18.66 -0.67 12.96
C VAL A 69 18.93 -1.56 14.17
N GLN A 70 17.90 -2.26 14.63
CA GLN A 70 17.98 -3.26 15.68
C GLN A 70 17.19 -4.51 15.28
N SER A 71 17.37 -5.62 16.02
CA SER A 71 16.46 -6.76 15.90
C SER A 71 15.04 -6.36 16.34
N PRO A 72 13.98 -7.00 15.82
CA PRO A 72 12.60 -6.58 16.10
C PRO A 72 12.23 -6.58 17.59
N ASP A 73 12.78 -7.50 18.37
CA ASP A 73 12.62 -7.54 19.83
C ASP A 73 13.21 -6.31 20.52
N GLN A 74 14.45 -5.93 20.18
CA GLN A 74 15.10 -4.76 20.79
C GLN A 74 14.44 -3.45 20.35
N ALA A 75 14.06 -3.34 19.07
CA ALA A 75 13.34 -2.18 18.55
C ALA A 75 11.99 -2.00 19.27
N ALA A 76 11.24 -3.08 19.50
CA ALA A 76 9.94 -3.04 20.17
C ALA A 76 10.04 -2.75 21.68
N LYS A 77 11.15 -3.13 22.33
CA LYS A 77 11.33 -3.09 23.79
C LYS A 77 11.14 -1.72 24.42
N HIS A 78 11.56 -0.66 23.72
CA HIS A 78 11.59 0.70 24.25
C HIS A 78 10.67 1.67 23.50
N ALA A 79 10.00 1.21 22.45
CA ALA A 79 9.11 2.03 21.65
C ALA A 79 7.78 2.32 22.37
N ASP A 80 7.28 3.54 22.23
CA ASP A 80 5.92 3.93 22.60
C ASP A 80 4.88 3.42 21.59
N LEU A 81 5.28 3.36 20.31
CA LEU A 81 4.46 2.84 19.23
C LEU A 81 5.27 1.85 18.38
N VAL A 82 4.72 0.68 18.14
CA VAL A 82 5.31 -0.37 17.29
C VAL A 82 4.44 -0.57 16.06
N ALA A 83 4.92 -0.13 14.90
CA ALA A 83 4.25 -0.30 13.62
C ALA A 83 4.73 -1.59 12.93
N VAL A 84 3.82 -2.55 12.75
CA VAL A 84 4.09 -3.82 12.09
C VAL A 84 3.85 -3.67 10.58
N LEU A 85 4.94 -3.50 9.83
CA LEU A 85 4.95 -3.25 8.38
C LEU A 85 5.66 -4.37 7.59
N THR A 86 5.69 -5.58 8.18
CA THR A 86 6.06 -6.82 7.49
C THR A 86 4.87 -7.42 6.73
N PRO A 87 5.08 -8.29 5.74
CA PRO A 87 3.99 -8.97 5.03
C PRO A 87 3.03 -9.71 5.99
N ASP A 88 1.72 -9.69 5.72
CA ASP A 88 0.71 -10.19 6.65
C ASP A 88 0.94 -11.63 7.09
N MET A 89 1.33 -12.50 6.15
CA MET A 89 1.52 -13.93 6.40
C MET A 89 2.68 -14.24 7.35
N VAL A 90 3.60 -13.30 7.60
CA VAL A 90 4.69 -13.47 8.59
C VAL A 90 4.40 -12.78 9.92
N GLN A 91 3.39 -11.90 9.99
CA GLN A 91 3.12 -11.09 11.18
C GLN A 91 2.73 -11.97 12.36
N LYS A 92 1.90 -13.01 12.19
CA LYS A 92 1.47 -13.89 13.29
C LYS A 92 2.64 -14.43 14.09
N LYS A 93 3.54 -15.16 13.41
CA LYS A 93 4.72 -15.76 14.02
C LYS A 93 5.63 -14.70 14.65
N LEU A 94 5.88 -13.61 13.93
CA LEU A 94 6.70 -12.50 14.42
C LEU A 94 6.10 -11.88 15.70
N TYR A 95 4.79 -11.69 15.73
CA TYR A 95 4.09 -11.13 16.85
C TYR A 95 4.17 -12.07 18.06
N GLU A 96 3.78 -13.33 17.92
CA GLU A 96 3.74 -14.30 19.02
C GLU A 96 5.13 -14.57 19.61
N GLU A 97 6.15 -14.77 18.76
CA GLU A 97 7.48 -15.19 19.21
C GLU A 97 8.38 -14.02 19.63
N VAL A 98 8.19 -12.83 19.05
CA VAL A 98 9.17 -11.74 19.15
C VAL A 98 8.55 -10.45 19.69
N LEU A 99 7.43 -9.99 19.16
CA LEU A 99 6.90 -8.67 19.55
C LEU A 99 6.09 -8.73 20.84
N ALA A 100 5.12 -9.64 20.95
CA ALA A 100 4.23 -9.74 22.10
C ALA A 100 5.00 -9.90 23.43
N PRO A 101 6.10 -10.66 23.53
CA PRO A 101 6.89 -10.74 24.77
C PRO A 101 7.69 -9.48 25.09
N ASN A 102 8.04 -8.67 24.08
CA ASN A 102 9.00 -7.57 24.21
C ASN A 102 8.37 -6.18 24.18
N ILE A 103 7.17 -6.01 23.60
CA ILE A 103 6.46 -4.72 23.63
C ILE A 103 6.19 -4.33 25.10
N LYS A 104 6.58 -3.11 25.45
CA LYS A 104 6.36 -2.55 26.80
C LYS A 104 4.86 -2.39 27.10
N GLN A 105 4.52 -2.42 28.38
CA GLN A 105 3.13 -2.24 28.80
C GLN A 105 2.60 -0.86 28.42
N GLY A 106 1.34 -0.80 27.97
CA GLY A 106 0.67 0.45 27.58
C GLY A 106 1.18 1.07 26.28
N ALA A 107 2.01 0.36 25.50
CA ALA A 107 2.42 0.83 24.18
C ALA A 107 1.29 0.70 23.15
N CYS A 108 1.44 1.39 22.03
CA CYS A 108 0.53 1.30 20.90
C CYS A 108 1.08 0.34 19.82
N LEU A 109 0.28 -0.65 19.45
CA LEU A 109 0.54 -1.55 18.33
C LEU A 109 -0.22 -1.04 17.09
N LEU A 110 0.50 -0.77 16.02
CA LEU A 110 -0.05 -0.26 14.77
C LEU A 110 0.11 -1.27 13.64
N PHE A 111 -0.98 -1.49 12.90
CA PHE A 111 -0.97 -2.22 11.64
C PHE A 111 -1.23 -1.28 10.45
N ALA A 112 -0.67 -1.59 9.27
CA ALA A 112 -1.00 -0.89 8.02
C ALA A 112 -2.05 -1.61 7.17
N HIS A 113 -2.47 -2.80 7.59
CA HIS A 113 -3.56 -3.57 7.00
C HIS A 113 -4.20 -4.43 8.11
N GLY A 114 -5.53 -4.53 8.11
CA GLY A 114 -6.30 -5.07 9.23
C GLY A 114 -6.40 -6.60 9.27
N LEU A 115 -5.97 -7.31 8.21
CA LEU A 115 -6.20 -8.75 8.00
C LEU A 115 -5.95 -9.62 9.22
N ASN A 116 -4.79 -9.50 9.85
CA ASN A 116 -4.40 -10.39 10.95
C ASN A 116 -5.25 -10.19 12.21
N VAL A 117 -5.74 -8.98 12.46
CA VAL A 117 -6.61 -8.69 13.61
C VAL A 117 -8.07 -8.98 13.25
N HIS A 118 -8.51 -8.58 12.05
CA HIS A 118 -9.89 -8.77 11.58
C HIS A 118 -10.29 -10.26 11.51
N TYR A 119 -9.41 -11.11 10.98
CA TYR A 119 -9.63 -12.56 10.93
C TYR A 119 -9.08 -13.33 12.14
N SER A 120 -8.75 -12.63 13.24
CA SER A 120 -8.30 -13.23 14.51
C SER A 120 -7.09 -14.17 14.37
N LEU A 121 -6.18 -13.87 13.43
CA LEU A 121 -4.92 -14.60 13.28
C LEU A 121 -3.90 -14.16 14.34
N ILE A 122 -3.98 -12.89 14.73
CA ILE A 122 -3.29 -12.29 15.87
C ILE A 122 -4.35 -11.81 16.85
N THR A 123 -4.20 -12.21 18.12
CA THR A 123 -4.91 -11.59 19.24
C THR A 123 -3.94 -10.66 19.95
N PRO A 124 -4.09 -9.33 19.83
CA PRO A 124 -3.25 -8.38 20.54
C PRO A 124 -3.33 -8.57 22.07
N ARG A 125 -2.25 -8.25 22.78
CA ARG A 125 -2.24 -8.25 24.24
C ARG A 125 -3.25 -7.22 24.75
N SER A 126 -3.94 -7.51 25.85
CA SER A 126 -4.98 -6.65 26.43
C SER A 126 -4.46 -5.35 27.05
N ASP A 127 -3.14 -5.22 27.25
CA ASP A 127 -2.51 -4.04 27.83
C ASP A 127 -2.01 -3.02 26.79
N LEU A 128 -2.29 -3.22 25.50
CA LEU A 128 -1.82 -2.37 24.41
C LEU A 128 -2.95 -1.51 23.83
N ASP A 129 -2.64 -0.31 23.33
CA ASP A 129 -3.53 0.29 22.33
C ASP A 129 -3.33 -0.44 21.00
N VAL A 130 -4.39 -0.62 20.21
CA VAL A 130 -4.32 -1.29 18.91
C VAL A 130 -5.01 -0.44 17.87
N VAL A 131 -4.23 0.03 16.90
CA VAL A 131 -4.69 0.95 15.85
C VAL A 131 -4.27 0.47 14.47
N LEU A 132 -4.92 1.02 13.46
CA LEU A 132 -4.57 0.86 12.07
C LEU A 132 -4.37 2.23 11.43
N VAL A 133 -3.34 2.37 10.60
CA VAL A 133 -3.16 3.51 9.70
C VAL A 133 -2.68 2.99 8.35
N ALA A 134 -3.52 3.16 7.32
CA ALA A 134 -3.26 2.66 5.98
C ALA A 134 -3.31 3.82 4.95
N PRO A 135 -2.15 4.24 4.39
CA PRO A 135 -2.13 5.10 3.23
C PRO A 135 -2.70 4.38 2.00
N LYS A 136 -3.56 5.06 1.23
CA LYS A 136 -4.15 4.54 -0.01
C LYS A 136 -3.24 4.73 -1.21
N GLY A 137 -2.12 4.01 -1.17
CA GLY A 137 -1.16 3.93 -2.26
C GLY A 137 0.08 3.12 -1.88
N PRO A 138 0.87 2.68 -2.86
CA PRO A 138 2.12 1.96 -2.60
C PRO A 138 3.13 2.86 -1.89
N GLY A 139 4.01 2.28 -1.07
CA GLY A 139 4.97 3.06 -0.27
C GLY A 139 5.85 4.02 -1.09
N ALA A 140 6.25 3.64 -2.31
CA ALA A 140 6.99 4.55 -3.19
C ALA A 140 6.20 5.83 -3.53
N LEU A 141 4.89 5.72 -3.76
CA LEU A 141 4.01 6.87 -3.98
C LEU A 141 3.85 7.68 -2.69
N VAL A 142 3.66 7.01 -1.55
CA VAL A 142 3.57 7.66 -0.22
C VAL A 142 4.81 8.53 0.06
N ARG A 143 6.00 8.03 -0.27
CA ARG A 143 7.24 8.81 -0.15
C ARG A 143 7.30 9.96 -1.15
N ARG A 144 7.09 9.68 -2.44
CA ARG A 144 7.21 10.68 -3.51
C ARG A 144 6.27 11.87 -3.31
N GLU A 145 5.00 11.62 -2.97
CA GLU A 145 4.03 12.69 -2.70
C GLU A 145 4.44 13.52 -1.47
N TYR A 146 4.97 12.86 -0.43
CA TYR A 146 5.44 13.54 0.77
C TYR A 146 6.59 14.52 0.47
N GLU A 147 7.56 14.11 -0.34
CA GLU A 147 8.75 14.89 -0.69
C GLU A 147 8.39 16.16 -1.48
N ILE A 148 7.32 16.13 -2.27
CA ILE A 148 6.83 17.30 -3.02
C ILE A 148 5.79 18.12 -2.24
N GLY A 149 5.69 17.93 -0.91
CA GLY A 149 4.80 18.70 -0.05
C GLY A 149 3.33 18.28 -0.11
N ARG A 150 3.01 17.19 -0.79
CA ARG A 150 1.67 16.58 -0.85
C ARG A 150 1.58 15.42 0.14
N GLY A 151 0.51 14.64 0.05
CA GLY A 151 0.30 13.43 0.84
C GLY A 151 -0.63 12.47 0.11
N VAL A 152 -0.59 11.21 0.50
CA VAL A 152 -1.54 10.19 0.04
C VAL A 152 -2.70 10.13 1.06
N PRO A 153 -3.97 10.02 0.64
CA PRO A 153 -5.08 9.83 1.57
C PRO A 153 -4.82 8.66 2.51
N CYS A 154 -5.08 8.83 3.79
CA CYS A 154 -4.97 7.77 4.79
C CYS A 154 -6.34 7.40 5.32
N ILE A 155 -6.49 6.13 5.70
CA ILE A 155 -7.57 5.68 6.56
C ILE A 155 -6.99 5.22 7.89
N TYR A 156 -7.78 5.33 8.96
CA TYR A 156 -7.38 4.90 10.29
C TYR A 156 -8.52 4.21 11.04
N ALA A 157 -8.16 3.28 11.92
CA ALA A 157 -9.11 2.62 12.81
C ALA A 157 -8.51 2.39 14.20
N VAL A 158 -9.39 2.22 15.19
CA VAL A 158 -9.04 1.84 16.56
C VAL A 158 -9.73 0.52 16.87
N HIS A 159 -8.96 -0.49 17.24
CA HIS A 159 -9.46 -1.80 17.67
C HIS A 159 -9.51 -1.92 19.19
N GLN A 160 -8.48 -1.40 19.88
CA GLN A 160 -8.38 -1.38 21.34
C GLN A 160 -7.84 -0.02 21.79
N ASP A 161 -8.50 0.60 22.76
CA ASP A 161 -8.14 1.92 23.32
C ASP A 161 -8.10 1.83 24.85
N LEU A 162 -6.95 1.43 25.38
CA LEU A 162 -6.72 1.34 26.81
C LEU A 162 -6.33 2.71 27.39
N SER A 163 -5.58 3.50 26.63
CA SER A 163 -5.06 4.80 27.07
C SER A 163 -6.08 5.94 26.97
N SER A 164 -7.20 5.74 26.26
CA SER A 164 -8.10 6.82 25.81
C SER A 164 -7.44 7.83 24.85
N HIS A 165 -6.30 7.45 24.27
CA HIS A 165 -5.51 8.25 23.33
C HIS A 165 -5.20 7.51 22.02
N ALA A 166 -5.70 6.28 21.82
CA ALA A 166 -5.40 5.48 20.63
C ALA A 166 -5.77 6.20 19.32
N GLU A 167 -6.94 6.84 19.26
CA GLU A 167 -7.36 7.63 18.10
C GLU A 167 -6.40 8.79 17.82
N GLN A 168 -5.95 9.50 18.85
CA GLN A 168 -5.02 10.60 18.69
C GLN A 168 -3.64 10.11 18.24
N LEU A 169 -3.19 8.95 18.70
CA LEU A 169 -1.95 8.32 18.24
C LEU A 169 -2.04 7.95 16.75
N ALA A 170 -3.16 7.35 16.31
CA ALA A 170 -3.40 7.01 14.91
C ALA A 170 -3.41 8.26 14.02
N LEU A 171 -4.10 9.33 14.43
CA LEU A 171 -4.12 10.61 13.71
C LEU A 171 -2.74 11.27 13.66
N THR A 172 -1.98 11.20 14.76
CA THR A 172 -0.61 11.75 14.84
C THR A 172 0.33 11.01 13.89
N TYR A 173 0.24 9.68 13.85
CA TYR A 173 0.98 8.83 12.92
C TYR A 173 0.60 9.13 11.46
N ALA A 174 -0.70 9.13 11.14
CA ALA A 174 -1.20 9.45 9.80
C ALA A 174 -0.79 10.86 9.32
N GLY A 175 -0.81 11.84 10.23
CA GLY A 175 -0.31 13.19 9.97
C GLY A 175 1.20 13.21 9.70
N GLY A 176 1.98 12.41 10.42
CA GLY A 176 3.42 12.24 10.19
C GLY A 176 3.76 11.56 8.86
N LEU A 177 2.85 10.77 8.30
CA LEU A 177 2.98 10.24 6.94
C LEU A 177 2.68 11.28 5.85
N GLY A 178 2.19 12.46 6.23
CA GLY A 178 1.67 13.49 5.33
C GLY A 178 0.20 13.31 4.96
N GLY A 179 -0.50 12.29 5.47
CA GLY A 179 -1.89 11.98 5.08
C GLY A 179 -2.88 13.12 5.32
N ALA A 180 -2.64 13.94 6.35
CA ALA A 180 -3.44 15.13 6.65
C ALA A 180 -3.41 16.20 5.55
N ARG A 181 -2.43 16.15 4.63
CA ARG A 181 -2.35 17.07 3.48
C ARG A 181 -3.35 16.70 2.37
N ALA A 182 -3.88 15.48 2.38
CA ALA A 182 -4.89 15.01 1.44
C ALA A 182 -6.22 14.76 2.16
N ASN A 183 -6.33 13.64 2.88
CA ASN A 183 -7.50 13.32 3.69
C ASN A 183 -7.14 12.23 4.72
N ILE A 184 -7.80 12.24 5.88
CA ILE A 184 -7.72 11.18 6.88
C ILE A 184 -9.15 10.74 7.23
N ILE A 185 -9.50 9.50 6.90
CA ILE A 185 -10.86 8.97 7.07
C ILE A 185 -10.88 7.90 8.17
N LYS A 186 -11.81 8.04 9.12
CA LYS A 186 -12.05 7.02 10.14
C LYS A 186 -12.78 5.81 9.53
N THR A 187 -12.33 4.61 9.88
CA THR A 187 -12.90 3.33 9.43
C THR A 187 -12.82 2.30 10.55
N THR A 188 -12.97 1.02 10.22
CA THR A 188 -12.78 -0.14 11.10
C THR A 188 -11.76 -1.09 10.48
N PHE A 189 -11.15 -1.97 11.29
CA PHE A 189 -10.29 -3.04 10.77
C PHE A 189 -11.02 -3.90 9.73
N LYS A 190 -12.32 -4.16 9.96
CA LYS A 190 -13.19 -4.88 9.04
C LYS A 190 -13.34 -4.17 7.70
N GLU A 191 -13.81 -2.93 7.72
CA GLU A 191 -14.08 -2.16 6.50
C GLU A 191 -12.79 -1.94 5.70
N GLU A 192 -11.68 -1.61 6.37
CA GLU A 192 -10.39 -1.51 5.70
C GLU A 192 -9.99 -2.82 5.02
N THR A 193 -9.98 -3.93 5.77
CA THR A 193 -9.52 -5.22 5.25
C THR A 193 -10.39 -5.68 4.08
N GLU A 194 -11.71 -5.64 4.22
CA GLU A 194 -12.64 -6.15 3.22
C GLU A 194 -12.61 -5.31 1.94
N THR A 195 -12.56 -3.98 2.07
CA THR A 195 -12.56 -3.08 0.90
C THR A 195 -11.22 -3.08 0.18
N ASP A 196 -10.11 -3.22 0.91
CA ASP A 196 -8.76 -3.28 0.35
C ASP A 196 -8.57 -4.56 -0.47
N LEU A 197 -8.84 -5.73 0.14
CA LEU A 197 -8.77 -7.02 -0.55
C LEU A 197 -9.72 -7.09 -1.75
N PHE A 198 -10.93 -6.53 -1.64
CA PHE A 198 -11.87 -6.47 -2.75
C PHE A 198 -11.34 -5.60 -3.88
N GLY A 199 -10.83 -4.40 -3.56
CA GLY A 199 -10.26 -3.49 -4.53
C GLY A 199 -9.12 -4.14 -5.31
N GLU A 200 -8.16 -4.77 -4.62
CA GLU A 200 -7.04 -5.47 -5.23
C GLU A 200 -7.47 -6.63 -6.13
N GLN A 201 -8.41 -7.46 -5.68
CA GLN A 201 -8.83 -8.65 -6.43
C GLN A 201 -9.77 -8.35 -7.60
N ALA A 202 -10.77 -7.48 -7.40
CA ALA A 202 -11.86 -7.32 -8.35
C ALA A 202 -11.65 -6.17 -9.35
N VAL A 203 -10.86 -5.14 -9.00
CA VAL A 203 -10.73 -3.92 -9.81
C VAL A 203 -9.27 -3.63 -10.15
N LEU A 204 -8.41 -3.47 -9.15
CA LEU A 204 -7.04 -2.99 -9.31
C LEU A 204 -6.13 -4.06 -9.91
N CYS A 205 -5.55 -4.91 -9.06
CA CYS A 205 -4.50 -5.85 -9.47
C CYS A 205 -5.07 -6.99 -10.31
N GLY A 206 -6.20 -7.58 -9.91
CA GLY A 206 -6.83 -8.67 -10.65
C GLY A 206 -7.67 -8.20 -11.85
N GLY A 207 -8.49 -7.17 -11.66
CA GLY A 207 -9.41 -6.67 -12.68
C GLY A 207 -8.71 -6.06 -13.90
N VAL A 208 -7.90 -5.01 -13.69
CA VAL A 208 -7.21 -4.31 -14.79
C VAL A 208 -6.24 -5.22 -15.52
N SER A 209 -5.42 -6.00 -14.82
CA SER A 209 -4.45 -6.89 -15.48
C SER A 209 -5.13 -7.91 -16.39
N SER A 210 -6.21 -8.54 -15.93
CA SER A 210 -6.98 -9.51 -16.71
C SER A 210 -7.63 -8.87 -17.93
N LEU A 211 -8.20 -7.67 -17.79
CA LEU A 211 -8.83 -6.95 -18.91
C LEU A 211 -7.79 -6.58 -19.98
N VAL A 212 -6.62 -6.11 -19.55
CA VAL A 212 -5.50 -5.78 -20.44
C VAL A 212 -5.00 -7.02 -21.18
N GLN A 213 -4.77 -8.13 -20.47
CA GLN A 213 -4.31 -9.38 -21.08
C GLN A 213 -5.33 -9.88 -22.12
N ALA A 214 -6.61 -9.98 -21.74
CA ALA A 214 -7.67 -10.42 -22.65
C ALA A 214 -7.83 -9.51 -23.88
N GLY A 215 -7.72 -8.18 -23.70
CA GLY A 215 -7.75 -7.23 -24.82
C GLY A 215 -6.56 -7.38 -25.76
N PHE A 216 -5.35 -7.56 -25.20
CA PHE A 216 -4.14 -7.80 -25.97
C PHE A 216 -4.23 -9.11 -26.78
N GLU A 217 -4.62 -10.21 -26.13
CA GLU A 217 -4.80 -11.51 -26.76
C GLU A 217 -5.80 -11.42 -27.92
N THR A 218 -6.98 -10.82 -27.68
CA THR A 218 -8.02 -10.64 -28.71
C THR A 218 -7.50 -9.94 -29.96
N LEU A 219 -6.71 -8.86 -29.80
CA LEU A 219 -6.14 -8.12 -30.93
C LEU A 219 -5.06 -8.93 -31.66
N VAL A 220 -4.17 -9.59 -30.92
CA VAL A 220 -3.09 -10.37 -31.51
C VAL A 220 -3.63 -11.60 -32.26
N GLU A 221 -4.62 -12.29 -31.70
CA GLU A 221 -5.30 -13.43 -32.35
C GLU A 221 -6.06 -13.02 -33.61
N ALA A 222 -6.56 -11.78 -33.67
CA ALA A 222 -7.17 -11.21 -34.87
C ALA A 222 -6.13 -10.79 -35.95
N GLY A 223 -4.83 -10.96 -35.68
CA GLY A 223 -3.75 -10.68 -36.62
C GLY A 223 -3.18 -9.26 -36.56
N TYR A 224 -3.56 -8.46 -35.56
CA TYR A 224 -2.95 -7.15 -35.34
C TYR A 224 -1.55 -7.26 -34.75
N GLN A 225 -0.71 -6.26 -35.00
CA GLN A 225 0.66 -6.21 -34.48
C GLN A 225 0.65 -6.19 -32.94
N PRO A 226 1.44 -7.04 -32.26
CA PRO A 226 1.53 -7.03 -30.80
C PRO A 226 1.92 -5.68 -30.21
N GLU A 227 2.78 -4.91 -30.89
CA GLU A 227 3.18 -3.58 -30.46
C GLU A 227 2.00 -2.61 -30.45
N ILE A 228 1.15 -2.65 -31.48
CA ILE A 228 -0.06 -1.82 -31.56
C ILE A 228 -1.06 -2.27 -30.51
N ALA A 229 -1.31 -3.58 -30.38
CA ALA A 229 -2.17 -4.11 -29.33
C ALA A 229 -1.73 -3.65 -27.93
N TYR A 230 -0.43 -3.70 -27.62
CA TYR A 230 0.12 -3.17 -26.37
C TYR A 230 -0.19 -1.69 -26.16
N TYR A 231 0.00 -0.86 -27.20
CA TYR A 231 -0.27 0.56 -27.10
C TYR A 231 -1.74 0.83 -26.77
N GLU A 232 -2.65 0.20 -27.51
CA GLU A 232 -4.09 0.37 -27.36
C GLU A 232 -4.58 -0.05 -25.97
N VAL A 233 -4.20 -1.24 -25.48
CA VAL A 233 -4.83 -1.79 -24.27
C VAL A 233 -4.11 -1.49 -22.97
N LEU A 234 -2.80 -1.20 -23.01
CA LEU A 234 -2.00 -0.97 -21.80
C LEU A 234 -1.37 0.41 -21.75
N HIS A 235 -0.75 0.88 -22.83
CA HIS A 235 -0.13 2.21 -22.82
C HIS A 235 -1.16 3.33 -22.69
N GLU A 236 -2.20 3.31 -23.52
CA GLU A 236 -3.25 4.32 -23.50
C GLU A 236 -4.16 4.23 -22.28
N LEU A 237 -4.29 3.03 -21.68
CA LEU A 237 -5.02 2.87 -20.42
C LEU A 237 -4.52 3.82 -19.34
N LYS A 238 -3.20 4.07 -19.27
CA LYS A 238 -2.64 5.07 -18.34
C LYS A 238 -3.27 6.45 -18.55
N LEU A 239 -3.44 6.90 -19.79
CA LEU A 239 -4.00 8.22 -20.10
C LEU A 239 -5.44 8.33 -19.59
N ILE A 240 -6.24 7.27 -19.77
CA ILE A 240 -7.61 7.21 -19.25
C ILE A 240 -7.63 7.22 -17.72
N VAL A 241 -6.76 6.45 -17.07
CA VAL A 241 -6.65 6.43 -15.60
C VAL A 241 -6.19 7.78 -15.05
N ASP A 242 -5.28 8.48 -15.74
CA ASP A 242 -4.85 9.82 -15.36
C ASP A 242 -6.05 10.81 -15.43
N LEU A 243 -6.91 10.73 -16.45
CA LEU A 243 -8.14 11.54 -16.53
C LEU A 243 -9.14 11.21 -15.40
N PHE A 244 -9.32 9.93 -15.06
CA PHE A 244 -10.14 9.53 -13.90
C PHE A 244 -9.58 10.10 -12.60
N TYR A 245 -8.25 10.10 -12.45
CA TYR A 245 -7.59 10.65 -11.28
C TYR A 245 -7.76 12.18 -11.19
N GLU A 246 -7.68 12.89 -12.31
CA GLU A 246 -7.81 14.35 -12.38
C GLU A 246 -9.23 14.86 -12.08
N GLY A 247 -10.27 14.17 -12.55
CA GLY A 247 -11.65 14.66 -12.40
C GLY A 247 -12.74 13.62 -12.58
N GLY A 248 -12.41 12.34 -12.40
CA GLY A 248 -13.35 11.23 -12.49
C GLY A 248 -13.78 10.89 -13.93
N ILE A 249 -14.85 10.09 -14.03
CA ILE A 249 -15.39 9.65 -15.33
C ILE A 249 -15.82 10.85 -16.19
N THR A 250 -16.36 11.90 -15.57
CA THR A 250 -16.74 13.14 -16.27
C THR A 250 -15.57 13.77 -17.00
N ARG A 251 -14.40 13.87 -16.36
CA ARG A 251 -13.17 14.40 -16.99
C ARG A 251 -12.72 13.56 -18.16
N MET A 252 -12.83 12.24 -18.07
CA MET A 252 -12.54 11.37 -19.21
C MET A 252 -13.49 11.67 -20.38
N LEU A 253 -14.81 11.71 -20.13
CA LEU A 253 -15.82 11.97 -21.16
C LEU A 253 -15.68 13.34 -21.83
N GLU A 254 -15.17 14.35 -21.11
CA GLU A 254 -14.85 15.66 -21.68
C GLU A 254 -13.69 15.63 -22.69
N PHE A 255 -12.76 14.68 -22.56
CA PHE A 255 -11.50 14.64 -23.32
C PHE A 255 -11.46 13.55 -24.39
N VAL A 256 -12.38 12.58 -24.36
CA VAL A 256 -12.48 11.55 -25.40
C VAL A 256 -13.47 11.95 -26.50
N SER A 257 -13.21 11.51 -27.73
CA SER A 257 -14.06 11.80 -28.90
C SER A 257 -15.48 11.21 -28.75
N GLU A 258 -16.46 11.78 -29.47
CA GLU A 258 -17.82 11.24 -29.51
C GLU A 258 -17.86 9.77 -29.96
N THR A 259 -16.95 9.35 -30.85
CA THR A 259 -16.81 7.95 -31.26
C THR A 259 -16.37 7.06 -30.10
N ALA A 260 -15.39 7.49 -29.30
CA ALA A 260 -14.94 6.75 -28.13
C ALA A 260 -16.03 6.69 -27.04
N GLN A 261 -16.76 7.78 -26.82
CA GLN A 261 -17.91 7.81 -25.91
C GLN A 261 -19.01 6.84 -26.36
N TYR A 262 -19.35 6.83 -27.65
CA TYR A 262 -20.33 5.88 -28.18
C TYR A 262 -19.86 4.43 -28.03
N GLY A 263 -18.56 4.19 -28.24
CA GLY A 263 -17.92 2.91 -27.96
C GLY A 263 -18.06 2.47 -26.51
N ASP A 264 -17.80 3.36 -25.55
CA ASP A 264 -18.01 3.14 -24.11
C ASP A 264 -19.47 2.76 -23.82
N TYR A 265 -20.42 3.56 -24.27
CA TYR A 265 -21.85 3.36 -23.97
C TYR A 265 -22.42 2.06 -24.55
N VAL A 266 -21.96 1.63 -25.73
CA VAL A 266 -22.49 0.44 -26.42
C VAL A 266 -21.69 -0.81 -26.12
N SER A 267 -20.36 -0.72 -26.06
CA SER A 267 -19.48 -1.88 -25.90
C SER A 267 -19.09 -2.13 -24.44
N GLY A 268 -18.96 -1.08 -23.62
CA GLY A 268 -18.64 -1.21 -22.20
C GLY A 268 -19.59 -2.18 -21.47
N PRO A 269 -20.92 -1.99 -21.52
CA PRO A 269 -21.89 -2.91 -20.90
C PRO A 269 -21.96 -4.31 -21.54
N ARG A 270 -21.41 -4.51 -22.74
CA ARG A 270 -21.31 -5.83 -23.39
C ARG A 270 -20.12 -6.64 -22.86
N VAL A 271 -19.02 -5.97 -22.54
CA VAL A 271 -17.83 -6.60 -21.93
C VAL A 271 -18.03 -6.72 -20.42
N ILE A 272 -18.48 -5.64 -19.78
CA ILE A 272 -18.75 -5.54 -18.34
C ILE A 272 -20.27 -5.53 -18.11
N ASP A 273 -20.87 -6.72 -18.19
CA ASP A 273 -22.30 -6.90 -18.05
C ASP A 273 -22.77 -7.10 -16.59
N ARG A 274 -24.06 -7.39 -16.41
CA ARG A 274 -24.64 -7.69 -15.09
C ARG A 274 -23.96 -8.86 -14.38
N SER A 275 -23.54 -9.89 -15.11
CA SER A 275 -22.89 -11.07 -14.54
C SER A 275 -21.54 -10.71 -13.87
N THR A 276 -20.89 -9.63 -14.33
CA THR A 276 -19.69 -9.09 -13.70
C THR A 276 -19.95 -8.64 -12.25
N LYS A 277 -21.05 -7.92 -12.01
CA LYS A 277 -21.44 -7.50 -10.66
C LYS A 277 -21.75 -8.70 -9.76
N GLU A 278 -22.35 -9.76 -10.32
CA GLU A 278 -22.64 -10.99 -9.58
C GLU A 278 -21.35 -11.72 -9.19
N ARG A 279 -20.36 -11.81 -10.09
CA ARG A 279 -19.02 -12.36 -9.77
C ARG A 279 -18.27 -11.50 -8.75
N MET A 280 -18.32 -10.17 -8.85
CA MET A 280 -17.73 -9.27 -7.86
C MET A 280 -18.34 -9.47 -6.46
N LYS A 281 -19.66 -9.69 -6.37
CA LYS A 281 -20.31 -10.04 -5.11
C LYS A 281 -19.84 -11.37 -4.55
N ALA A 282 -19.58 -12.36 -5.40
CA ALA A 282 -19.02 -13.65 -4.97
C ALA A 282 -17.60 -13.48 -4.40
N VAL A 283 -16.73 -12.71 -5.08
CA VAL A 283 -15.39 -12.37 -4.55
C VAL A 283 -15.48 -11.66 -3.20
N LEU A 284 -16.36 -10.66 -3.08
CA LEU A 284 -16.58 -9.97 -1.80
C LEU A 284 -17.07 -10.94 -0.71
N LYS A 285 -17.93 -11.90 -1.06
CA LYS A 285 -18.42 -12.90 -0.12
C LYS A 285 -17.29 -13.79 0.41
N ASP A 286 -16.41 -14.29 -0.46
CA ASP A 286 -15.25 -15.10 -0.10
C ASP A 286 -14.27 -14.35 0.82
N ILE A 287 -14.17 -13.03 0.65
CA ILE A 287 -13.40 -12.16 1.56
C ILE A 287 -14.12 -12.05 2.91
N GLN A 288 -15.39 -11.66 2.89
CA GLN A 288 -16.17 -11.38 4.10
C GLN A 288 -16.32 -12.58 5.03
N ASP A 289 -16.45 -13.80 4.48
CA ASP A 289 -16.55 -15.02 5.28
C ASP A 289 -15.20 -15.69 5.58
N GLY A 290 -14.09 -15.10 5.13
CA GLY A 290 -12.73 -15.58 5.40
C GLY A 290 -12.28 -16.74 4.51
N THR A 291 -13.07 -17.16 3.52
CA THR A 291 -12.69 -18.20 2.55
C THR A 291 -11.38 -17.85 1.84
N PHE A 292 -11.25 -16.62 1.34
CA PHE A 292 -10.03 -16.14 0.69
C PHE A 292 -8.83 -16.22 1.64
N THR A 293 -8.93 -15.66 2.84
CA THR A 293 -7.86 -15.64 3.85
C THR A 293 -7.42 -17.05 4.21
N LYS A 294 -8.37 -17.98 4.40
CA LYS A 294 -8.07 -19.39 4.68
C LYS A 294 -7.28 -20.04 3.55
N HIS A 295 -7.69 -19.84 2.29
CA HIS A 295 -6.96 -20.37 1.14
C HIS A 295 -5.57 -19.76 1.03
N TRP A 296 -5.43 -18.46 1.28
CA TRP A 296 -4.14 -17.78 1.21
C TRP A 296 -3.16 -18.28 2.26
N ILE A 297 -3.60 -18.47 3.51
CA ILE A 297 -2.78 -19.07 4.57
C ILE A 297 -2.34 -20.48 4.17
N ALA A 298 -3.25 -21.32 3.65
CA ALA A 298 -2.95 -22.68 3.25
C ALA A 298 -1.92 -22.72 2.11
N GLU A 299 -2.07 -21.85 1.11
CA GLU A 299 -1.12 -21.69 -0.01
C GLU A 299 0.27 -21.25 0.50
N TYR A 300 0.31 -20.33 1.46
CA TYR A 300 1.56 -19.86 2.07
C TYR A 300 2.27 -20.98 2.86
N GLN A 301 1.51 -21.74 3.66
CA GLN A 301 2.03 -22.89 4.42
C GLN A 301 2.51 -24.04 3.51
N ALA A 302 1.88 -24.22 2.36
CA ALA A 302 2.29 -25.21 1.35
C ALA A 302 3.53 -24.79 0.55
N GLY A 303 4.10 -23.61 0.80
CA GLY A 303 5.31 -23.12 0.12
C GLY A 303 5.04 -22.42 -1.22
N LEU A 304 3.84 -21.87 -1.41
CA LEU A 304 3.43 -21.02 -2.55
C LEU A 304 3.44 -21.70 -3.93
N PRO A 305 2.97 -22.96 -4.10
CA PRO A 305 3.01 -23.64 -5.39
C PRO A 305 2.18 -22.94 -6.48
N ASN A 306 0.93 -22.59 -6.20
CA ASN A 306 0.04 -21.91 -7.14
C ASN A 306 0.47 -20.47 -7.34
N TYR A 307 0.82 -19.75 -6.28
CA TYR A 307 1.31 -18.37 -6.38
C TYR A 307 2.52 -18.27 -7.31
N LYS A 308 3.51 -19.17 -7.17
CA LYS A 308 4.68 -19.20 -8.05
C LYS A 308 4.30 -19.51 -9.49
N LYS A 309 3.36 -20.44 -9.70
CA LYS A 309 2.84 -20.77 -11.03
C LYS A 309 2.14 -19.58 -11.68
N TYR A 310 1.22 -18.91 -10.99
CA TYR A 310 0.50 -17.74 -11.51
C TYR A 310 1.47 -16.61 -11.85
N LYS A 311 2.39 -16.31 -10.93
CA LYS A 311 3.44 -15.31 -11.15
C LYS A 311 4.28 -15.63 -12.38
N GLN A 312 4.68 -16.89 -12.57
CA GLN A 312 5.46 -17.28 -13.73
C GLN A 312 4.67 -17.10 -15.03
N ALA A 313 3.39 -17.49 -15.04
CA ALA A 313 2.52 -17.30 -16.20
C ALA A 313 2.36 -15.82 -16.58
N ASP A 314 2.16 -14.93 -15.59
CA ASP A 314 2.08 -13.48 -15.83
C ASP A 314 3.38 -12.92 -16.41
N LEU A 315 4.54 -13.37 -15.89
CA LEU A 315 5.86 -12.93 -16.38
C LEU A 315 6.19 -13.47 -17.77
N GLU A 316 5.60 -14.59 -18.17
CA GLU A 316 5.77 -15.23 -19.48
C GLU A 316 4.76 -14.73 -20.52
N HIS A 317 3.71 -14.01 -20.10
CA HIS A 317 2.67 -13.53 -21.00
C HIS A 317 3.27 -12.64 -22.12
N PRO A 318 2.89 -12.82 -23.41
CA PRO A 318 3.52 -12.12 -24.53
C PRO A 318 3.54 -10.59 -24.41
N ILE A 319 2.52 -10.00 -23.77
CA ILE A 319 2.44 -8.56 -23.50
C ILE A 319 3.65 -8.02 -22.73
N GLU A 320 4.25 -8.81 -21.82
CA GLU A 320 5.40 -8.36 -21.02
C GLU A 320 6.67 -8.31 -21.86
N LYS A 321 6.86 -9.27 -22.77
CA LYS A 321 7.98 -9.27 -23.71
C LYS A 321 7.92 -8.06 -24.63
N VAL A 322 6.76 -7.80 -25.23
CA VAL A 322 6.52 -6.66 -26.12
C VAL A 322 6.67 -5.35 -25.34
N GLY A 323 5.98 -5.25 -24.20
CA GLY A 323 6.00 -4.07 -23.35
C GLY A 323 7.37 -3.70 -22.85
N LYS A 324 8.21 -4.67 -22.45
CA LYS A 324 9.60 -4.41 -22.05
C LYS A 324 10.42 -3.78 -23.17
N GLN A 325 10.25 -4.26 -24.41
CA GLN A 325 10.96 -3.71 -25.57
C GLN A 325 10.48 -2.28 -25.91
N LEU A 326 9.18 -2.04 -25.82
CA LEU A 326 8.60 -0.71 -26.08
C LEU A 326 8.99 0.30 -24.99
N ARG A 327 8.83 -0.06 -23.70
CA ARG A 327 9.23 0.79 -22.57
C ARG A 327 10.72 1.10 -22.54
N ALA A 328 11.58 0.22 -23.06
CA ALA A 328 13.01 0.49 -23.20
C ALA A 328 13.31 1.66 -24.17
N LYS A 329 12.45 1.92 -25.15
CA LYS A 329 12.57 3.04 -26.09
C LYS A 329 12.00 4.35 -25.53
N MET A 330 11.19 4.28 -24.47
CA MET A 330 10.58 5.44 -23.81
C MET A 330 11.58 6.04 -22.81
N VAL A 331 12.43 6.97 -23.28
CA VAL A 331 13.55 7.52 -22.49
C VAL A 331 13.09 8.13 -21.16
N TRP A 332 11.92 8.74 -21.12
CA TRP A 332 11.34 9.36 -19.91
C TRP A 332 10.99 8.35 -18.81
N LEU A 333 10.74 7.07 -19.15
CA LEU A 333 10.52 6.00 -18.16
C LEU A 333 11.83 5.46 -17.58
N ASN A 334 12.97 5.73 -18.22
CA ASN A 334 14.28 5.22 -17.81
C ASN A 334 15.09 6.26 -17.01
N SER A 335 14.81 7.55 -17.16
CA SER A 335 15.43 8.61 -16.35
C SER A 335 15.09 8.55 -14.86
N GLU A 336 13.98 7.92 -14.49
CA GLU A 336 13.61 7.74 -13.07
C GLU A 336 14.42 6.62 -12.40
N LYS A 337 14.94 5.64 -13.15
CA LYS A 337 15.70 4.51 -12.57
C LYS A 337 17.10 4.91 -12.12
N THR A 338 17.68 5.95 -12.71
CA THR A 338 19.05 6.39 -12.41
C THR A 338 19.19 7.11 -11.07
N ASN A 339 18.09 7.51 -10.42
CA ASN A 339 18.14 8.10 -9.08
C ASN A 339 18.24 7.06 -7.94
N ASP A 340 18.08 5.76 -8.23
CA ASP A 340 18.23 4.68 -7.25
C ASP A 340 19.56 3.91 -7.37
N THR A 341 20.44 4.29 -8.30
CA THR A 341 21.79 3.72 -8.41
C THR A 341 22.82 4.73 -7.93
N THR A 342 23.31 4.53 -6.70
CA THR A 342 24.49 5.19 -6.15
C THR A 342 25.66 5.09 -7.14
N HIS A 343 26.18 6.24 -7.56
CA HIS A 343 27.38 6.35 -8.39
C HIS A 343 28.55 5.58 -7.76
N PRO A 344 29.27 4.73 -8.51
CA PRO A 344 30.57 4.25 -8.07
C PRO A 344 31.55 5.44 -8.11
N MET A 345 32.16 5.75 -6.98
CA MET A 345 33.20 6.78 -6.87
C MET A 345 34.31 6.51 -7.90
N SER A 346 34.45 7.42 -8.86
CA SER A 346 35.67 7.53 -9.65
C SER A 346 36.70 8.30 -8.82
N SER A 347 37.51 7.60 -8.03
CA SER A 347 38.78 8.17 -7.55
C SER A 347 39.80 8.07 -8.68
N LYS A 348 39.83 9.10 -9.54
CA LYS A 348 41.09 9.51 -10.17
C LYS A 348 41.88 10.28 -9.11
N VAL A 349 42.88 9.64 -8.53
CA VAL A 349 44.05 10.34 -8.02
C VAL A 349 45.24 9.63 -8.67
N VAL A 350 45.93 10.39 -9.52
CA VAL A 350 47.28 10.08 -9.99
C VAL A 350 48.22 10.09 -8.80
#